data_AF-A0A4D9CWU2-F1
#
_entry.id   AF-A0A4D9CWU2-F1
#
_cell.length_a   1.000
_cell.length_b   1.000
_cell.length_c   1.000
_cell.angle_alpha   90.00
_cell.angle_beta   90.00
_cell.angle_gamma   90.00
#
_symmetry.space_group_name_H-M   'P 1'
#
loop_
_entity.id
_entity.type
_entity.pdbx_description
1 polymer ?
#
loop_
_entity_poly.entity_id
_entity_poly.type
_entity_poly.pdbx_seq_one_letter_code
_entity_poly.pdbx_strand_id
1 'polypeptide(L)'
;MATSETTNSNVPPPLTLEEISNKIKFEITDLDAGAYGLESKDVAYAVEIAKVDIPLGEGGIGLGLEELRRGQDGRGCVLVSSLPPEGNAAQAAGDDGKIRVGDMICYLGQEPRGMVRTEGLDFEQTMGALRRFLETGAPAITLVLKRLVFRASLDVSLSYTPGPDEESQGRKAWTQTLPMLAGSQLRKELLRAGLPVYSQDTLRFDQPYVTGNCGGEGICGTCLVQVLEGKELLNEKDEVEAMVTRKWGAANWRLSCRVIVGATNTPGTVRFKLMPQAPFTKKKP
;
A
#
# COMPACT_ATOMS: atom_id res chain seq x y z
N MET A 1 21.14 30.64 -21.86
CA MET A 1 21.36 29.22 -21.52
C MET A 1 20.11 28.73 -20.82
N ALA A 2 19.22 28.07 -21.56
CA ALA A 2 18.00 27.48 -21.00
C ALA A 2 18.41 26.20 -20.28
N THR A 3 18.30 26.19 -18.95
CA THR A 3 18.43 24.99 -18.14
C THR A 3 17.19 24.15 -18.36
N SER A 4 17.32 23.09 -19.15
CA SER A 4 16.33 22.03 -19.28
C SER A 4 16.18 21.35 -17.92
N GLU A 5 15.10 21.65 -17.21
CA GLU A 5 14.59 20.78 -16.16
C GLU A 5 14.27 19.44 -16.80
N THR A 6 15.15 18.47 -16.62
CA THR A 6 14.88 17.06 -16.90
C THR A 6 14.00 16.57 -15.76
N THR A 7 12.70 16.82 -15.85
CA THR A 7 11.71 16.09 -15.08
C THR A 7 11.72 14.65 -15.60
N ASN A 8 12.63 13.85 -15.06
CA ASN A 8 12.64 12.41 -15.29
C ASN A 8 11.50 11.80 -14.44
N SER A 9 10.26 12.22 -14.70
CA SER A 9 9.09 11.57 -14.10
C SER A 9 8.93 10.25 -14.84
N ASN A 10 9.48 9.19 -14.26
CA ASN A 10 9.33 7.80 -14.68
C ASN A 10 7.87 7.30 -14.49
N VAL A 11 6.90 8.21 -14.57
CA VAL A 11 5.47 7.98 -14.38
C VAL A 11 4.87 7.76 -15.77
N PRO A 12 4.30 6.57 -16.04
CA PRO A 12 3.67 6.30 -17.33
C PRO A 12 2.48 7.24 -17.54
N PRO A 13 2.07 7.47 -18.81
CA PRO A 13 0.86 8.23 -19.09
C PRO A 13 -0.36 7.59 -18.39
N PRO A 14 -1.43 8.37 -18.11
CA PRO A 14 -2.66 7.84 -17.57
C PRO A 14 -3.17 6.67 -18.41
N LEU A 15 -3.55 5.59 -17.74
CA LEU A 15 -4.07 4.39 -18.40
C LEU A 15 -5.45 4.67 -18.98
N THR A 16 -5.70 4.09 -20.15
CA THR A 16 -7.05 3.97 -20.70
C THR A 16 -7.89 3.01 -19.86
N LEU A 17 -9.22 3.13 -19.97
CA LEU A 17 -10.17 2.23 -19.34
C LEU A 17 -9.87 0.75 -19.65
N GLU A 18 -9.59 0.43 -20.91
CA GLU A 18 -9.27 -0.92 -21.35
C GLU A 18 -7.97 -1.45 -20.71
N GLU A 19 -6.92 -0.62 -20.64
CA GLU A 19 -5.67 -0.99 -19.96
C GLU A 19 -5.87 -1.24 -18.46
N ILE A 20 -6.68 -0.40 -17.79
CA ILE A 20 -7.04 -0.62 -16.38
C ILE A 20 -7.73 -1.97 -16.22
N SER A 21 -8.74 -2.25 -17.06
CA SER A 21 -9.50 -3.52 -17.02
C SER A 21 -8.60 -4.76 -17.21
N ASN A 22 -7.54 -4.62 -18.02
CA ASN A 22 -6.59 -5.69 -18.28
C ASN A 22 -5.61 -5.89 -17.12
N LYS A 23 -5.29 -4.83 -16.38
CA LYS A 23 -4.38 -4.85 -15.23
C LYS A 23 -5.02 -5.18 -13.89
N ILE A 24 -6.35 -5.24 -13.80
CA ILE A 24 -7.05 -5.62 -12.56
C ILE A 24 -7.53 -7.07 -12.57
N LYS A 25 -7.61 -7.68 -11.40
CA LYS A 25 -8.27 -8.97 -11.12
C LYS A 25 -9.16 -8.84 -9.88
N PHE A 26 -10.13 -9.75 -9.78
CA PHE A 26 -10.89 -9.97 -8.57
C PHE A 26 -10.34 -11.21 -7.86
N GLU A 27 -9.87 -11.07 -6.63
CA GLU A 27 -9.44 -12.18 -5.78
C GLU A 27 -10.41 -12.39 -4.63
N ILE A 28 -10.64 -13.64 -4.23
CA ILE A 28 -11.51 -13.93 -3.10
C ILE A 28 -10.89 -13.36 -1.83
N THR A 29 -11.59 -12.43 -1.19
CA THR A 29 -11.18 -11.84 0.10
C THR A 29 -11.89 -12.51 1.26
N ASP A 30 -13.10 -13.01 1.05
CA ASP A 30 -13.88 -13.75 2.04
C ASP A 30 -14.67 -14.83 1.32
N LEU A 31 -14.32 -16.09 1.58
CA LEU A 31 -14.98 -17.25 1.00
C LEU A 31 -16.42 -17.41 1.50
N ASP A 32 -16.67 -17.10 2.77
CA ASP A 32 -17.96 -17.29 3.43
C ASP A 32 -18.94 -16.17 3.04
N ALA A 33 -18.44 -14.94 2.90
CA ALA A 33 -19.23 -13.81 2.43
C ALA A 33 -19.31 -13.70 0.89
N GLY A 34 -18.60 -14.57 0.15
CA GLY A 34 -18.50 -14.48 -1.31
C GLY A 34 -17.91 -13.14 -1.77
N ALA A 35 -17.01 -12.55 -0.99
CA ALA A 35 -16.45 -11.24 -1.25
C ALA A 35 -15.17 -11.33 -2.08
N TYR A 36 -15.00 -10.39 -3.01
CA TYR A 36 -13.91 -10.36 -3.98
C TYR A 36 -13.20 -9.01 -4.06
N GLY A 37 -11.99 -8.90 -3.56
CA GLY A 37 -11.20 -7.68 -3.66
C GLY A 37 -10.63 -7.48 -5.06
N LEU A 38 -10.79 -6.28 -5.60
CA LEU A 38 -10.01 -5.78 -6.71
C LEU A 38 -8.53 -5.68 -6.30
N GLU A 39 -7.68 -6.33 -7.07
CA GLU A 39 -6.23 -6.40 -6.92
C GLU A 39 -5.55 -6.10 -8.26
N SER A 40 -4.31 -5.61 -8.20
CA SER A 40 -3.48 -5.43 -9.39
C SER A 40 -2.90 -6.77 -9.86
N LYS A 41 -2.92 -7.02 -11.17
CA LYS A 41 -2.15 -8.08 -11.84
C LYS A 41 -0.72 -7.64 -12.15
N ASP A 42 -0.48 -6.33 -12.20
CA ASP A 42 0.80 -5.74 -12.54
C ASP A 42 1.47 -5.19 -11.29
N VAL A 43 2.64 -5.72 -10.95
CA VAL A 43 3.38 -5.33 -9.74
C VAL A 43 3.82 -3.86 -9.75
N ALA A 44 3.87 -3.21 -10.92
CA ALA A 44 4.16 -1.78 -11.05
C ALA A 44 3.00 -0.90 -10.57
N TYR A 45 1.82 -1.47 -10.33
CA TYR A 45 0.64 -0.75 -9.88
C TYR A 45 0.13 -1.30 -8.53
N ALA A 46 -0.43 -0.42 -7.73
CA ALA A 46 -1.12 -0.74 -6.49
C ALA A 46 -2.56 -0.21 -6.55
N VAL A 47 -3.40 -0.70 -5.63
CA VAL A 47 -4.77 -0.23 -5.48
C VAL A 47 -4.84 0.75 -4.31
N GLU A 48 -5.23 1.98 -4.58
CA GLU A 48 -5.54 2.99 -3.56
C GLU A 48 -7.04 3.09 -3.35
N ILE A 49 -7.46 3.43 -2.14
CA ILE A 49 -8.87 3.58 -1.77
C ILE A 49 -9.14 5.06 -1.49
N ALA A 50 -10.17 5.60 -2.13
CA ALA A 50 -10.67 6.94 -1.87
C ALA A 50 -12.12 6.86 -1.35
N LYS A 51 -12.44 7.63 -0.32
CA LYS A 51 -13.81 7.81 0.18
C LYS A 51 -14.25 9.25 -0.09
N VAL A 52 -15.41 9.41 -0.70
CA VAL A 52 -15.93 10.72 -1.11
C VAL A 52 -17.42 10.81 -0.81
N ASP A 53 -17.84 11.95 -0.25
CA ASP A 53 -19.25 12.28 -0.06
C ASP A 53 -19.67 13.23 -1.18
N ILE A 54 -20.65 12.80 -1.97
CA ILE A 54 -21.16 13.54 -3.13
C ILE A 54 -22.51 14.13 -2.76
N PRO A 55 -22.66 15.47 -2.78
CA PRO A 55 -23.94 16.12 -2.57
C PRO A 55 -24.98 15.65 -3.60
N LEU A 56 -26.20 15.39 -3.13
CA LEU A 56 -27.34 15.10 -3.98
C LEU A 56 -28.15 16.39 -4.18
N GLY A 57 -28.47 16.71 -5.44
CA GLY A 57 -29.25 17.88 -5.81
C GLY A 57 -30.34 17.53 -6.82
N GLU A 58 -30.89 18.53 -7.50
CA GLU A 58 -31.84 18.30 -8.60
C GLU A 58 -31.10 17.76 -9.83
N GLY A 59 -31.01 16.42 -9.94
CA GLY A 59 -30.37 15.74 -11.06
C GLY A 59 -29.61 14.48 -10.67
N GLY A 60 -28.78 13.99 -11.59
CA GLY A 60 -27.86 12.88 -11.32
C GLY A 60 -26.61 13.35 -10.57
N ILE A 61 -25.81 12.40 -10.08
CA ILE A 61 -24.54 12.69 -9.40
C ILE A 61 -23.44 13.23 -10.33
N GLY A 62 -23.66 13.26 -11.65
CA GLY A 62 -22.68 13.75 -12.62
C GLY A 62 -21.48 12.82 -12.77
N LEU A 63 -21.74 11.52 -12.97
CA LEU A 63 -20.73 10.47 -13.04
C LEU A 63 -21.09 9.53 -14.19
N GLY A 64 -20.21 9.42 -15.19
CA GLY A 64 -20.33 8.45 -16.27
C GLY A 64 -19.74 7.12 -15.86
N LEU A 65 -20.43 6.02 -16.16
CA LEU A 65 -20.00 4.67 -15.86
C LEU A 65 -19.94 3.83 -17.14
N GLU A 66 -18.98 2.92 -17.21
CA GLU A 66 -18.84 1.97 -18.31
C GLU A 66 -18.43 0.60 -17.75
N GLU A 67 -19.09 -0.46 -18.24
CA GLU A 67 -18.69 -1.83 -17.94
C GLU A 67 -17.78 -2.36 -19.04
N LEU A 68 -16.53 -2.64 -18.70
CA LEU A 68 -15.50 -3.04 -19.66
C LEU A 68 -15.33 -4.55 -19.78
N ARG A 69 -15.77 -5.28 -18.76
CA ARG A 69 -15.62 -6.73 -18.72
C ARG A 69 -16.72 -7.37 -17.92
N ARG A 70 -17.29 -8.41 -18.51
CA ARG A 70 -18.03 -9.45 -17.81
C ARG A 70 -17.13 -10.69 -17.71
N GLY A 71 -16.70 -11.02 -16.49
CA GLY A 71 -15.92 -12.23 -16.24
C GLY A 71 -16.70 -13.49 -16.60
N GLN A 72 -16.02 -14.58 -16.89
CA GLN A 72 -16.66 -15.90 -17.09
C GLN A 72 -17.38 -16.39 -15.82
N ASP A 73 -17.00 -15.84 -14.68
CA ASP A 73 -17.62 -16.01 -13.37
C ASP A 73 -18.84 -15.09 -13.13
N GLY A 74 -19.27 -14.34 -14.15
CA GLY A 74 -20.44 -13.47 -14.11
C GLY A 74 -20.22 -12.10 -13.46
N ARG A 75 -19.00 -11.79 -13.00
CA ARG A 75 -18.70 -10.50 -12.36
C ARG A 75 -18.47 -9.38 -13.37
N GLY A 76 -18.99 -8.20 -13.07
CA GLY A 76 -18.77 -7.01 -13.86
C GLY A 76 -17.56 -6.20 -13.39
N CYS A 77 -17.03 -5.40 -14.31
CA CYS A 77 -16.03 -4.38 -14.04
C CYS A 77 -16.56 -3.03 -14.50
N VAL A 78 -17.22 -2.32 -13.58
CA VAL A 78 -17.78 -0.99 -13.81
C VAL A 78 -16.79 0.07 -13.36
N LEU A 79 -16.30 0.87 -14.31
CA LEU A 79 -15.37 1.97 -14.06
C LEU A 79 -16.05 3.32 -14.33
N VAL A 80 -15.52 4.35 -13.68
CA VAL A 80 -15.83 5.75 -14.01
C VAL A 80 -15.30 6.05 -15.40
N SER A 81 -16.19 6.29 -16.36
CA SER A 81 -15.84 6.58 -17.76
C SER A 81 -15.81 8.08 -18.06
N SER A 82 -16.58 8.88 -17.32
CA SER A 82 -16.52 10.34 -17.44
C SER A 82 -16.84 11.04 -16.12
N LEU A 83 -16.29 12.24 -15.97
CA LEU A 83 -16.51 13.12 -14.82
C LEU A 83 -16.81 14.55 -15.33
N PRO A 84 -18.06 14.84 -15.70
CA PRO A 84 -18.46 16.15 -16.20
C PRO A 84 -18.13 17.28 -15.20
N PRO A 85 -17.43 18.35 -15.60
CA PRO A 85 -16.95 19.41 -14.69
C PRO A 85 -18.06 20.08 -13.86
N GLU A 86 -19.24 20.26 -14.45
CA GLU A 86 -20.40 20.88 -13.78
C GLU A 86 -21.16 19.91 -12.86
N GLY A 87 -20.79 18.63 -12.83
CA GLY A 87 -21.48 17.60 -12.06
C GLY A 87 -21.09 17.61 -10.58
N ASN A 88 -22.03 17.22 -9.71
CA ASN A 88 -21.81 17.13 -8.27
C ASN A 88 -20.60 16.26 -7.90
N ALA A 89 -20.38 15.16 -8.63
CA ALA A 89 -19.22 14.29 -8.43
C ALA A 89 -17.90 14.99 -8.76
N ALA A 90 -17.84 15.82 -9.80
CA ALA A 90 -16.63 16.57 -10.13
C ALA A 90 -16.33 17.63 -9.07
N GLN A 91 -17.35 18.32 -8.57
CA GLN A 91 -17.22 19.27 -7.48
C GLN A 91 -16.77 18.57 -6.18
N ALA A 92 -17.33 17.41 -5.87
CA ALA A 92 -16.96 16.60 -4.71
C ALA A 92 -15.57 15.95 -4.85
N ALA A 93 -15.12 15.72 -6.09
CA ALA A 93 -13.78 15.21 -6.36
C ALA A 93 -12.70 16.20 -5.91
N GLY A 94 -12.97 17.50 -5.97
CA GLY A 94 -12.07 18.57 -5.56
C GLY A 94 -10.77 18.64 -6.37
N ASP A 95 -9.90 19.58 -6.00
CA ASP A 95 -8.57 19.76 -6.62
C ASP A 95 -7.62 18.57 -6.34
N ASP A 96 -7.90 17.79 -5.29
CA ASP A 96 -7.16 16.58 -4.94
C ASP A 96 -7.54 15.37 -5.82
N GLY A 97 -8.64 15.49 -6.58
CA GLY A 97 -9.08 14.47 -7.53
C GLY A 97 -9.44 13.16 -6.84
N LYS A 98 -10.28 13.23 -5.80
CA LYS A 98 -10.80 12.05 -5.09
C LYS A 98 -11.58 11.10 -5.99
N ILE A 99 -12.11 11.60 -7.11
CA ILE A 99 -12.74 10.83 -8.18
C ILE A 99 -11.99 11.11 -9.48
N ARG A 100 -11.66 10.06 -10.23
CA ARG A 100 -11.00 10.14 -11.53
C ARG A 100 -11.61 9.11 -12.48
N VAL A 101 -11.50 9.40 -13.77
CA VAL A 101 -11.76 8.41 -14.82
C VAL A 101 -10.86 7.19 -14.60
N GLY A 102 -11.45 5.99 -14.65
CA GLY A 102 -10.79 4.73 -14.34
C GLY A 102 -10.98 4.22 -12.91
N ASP A 103 -11.58 5.01 -12.02
CA ASP A 103 -11.92 4.54 -10.66
C ASP A 103 -13.03 3.48 -10.70
N MET A 104 -12.97 2.52 -9.77
CA MET A 104 -14.04 1.53 -9.58
C MET A 104 -14.86 1.86 -8.35
N ILE A 105 -16.19 1.88 -8.47
CA ILE A 105 -17.09 2.01 -7.32
C ILE A 105 -17.16 0.67 -6.57
N CYS A 106 -16.61 0.64 -5.36
CA CYS A 106 -16.51 -0.58 -4.57
C CYS A 106 -17.59 -0.68 -3.51
N TYR A 107 -17.90 0.45 -2.87
CA TYR A 107 -19.03 0.59 -1.98
C TYR A 107 -19.73 1.91 -2.24
N LEU A 108 -21.03 1.93 -1.99
CA LEU A 108 -21.82 3.13 -1.96
C LEU A 108 -22.83 3.07 -0.83
N GLY A 109 -23.18 4.21 -0.25
CA GLY A 109 -24.07 4.22 0.89
C GLY A 109 -24.42 5.60 1.39
N GLN A 110 -25.21 5.61 2.46
CA GLN A 110 -25.66 6.82 3.15
C GLN A 110 -25.77 6.51 4.63
N GLU A 111 -25.40 7.44 5.50
CA GLU A 111 -25.74 7.35 6.92
C GLU A 111 -27.20 7.79 7.14
N PRO A 112 -28.01 7.08 7.97
CA PRO A 112 -27.69 5.89 8.76
C PRO A 112 -28.00 4.55 8.05
N ARG A 113 -28.31 4.55 6.75
CA ARG A 113 -28.70 3.34 5.99
C ARG A 113 -27.56 2.34 5.78
N GLY A 114 -26.32 2.75 6.00
CA GLY A 114 -25.12 1.93 5.82
C GLY A 114 -24.62 1.91 4.37
N MET A 115 -23.65 1.04 4.11
CA MET A 115 -23.00 0.89 2.81
C MET A 115 -23.34 -0.46 2.17
N VAL A 116 -23.52 -0.43 0.85
CA VAL A 116 -23.70 -1.59 0.00
C VAL A 116 -22.46 -1.76 -0.86
N ARG A 117 -22.03 -3.01 -0.99
CA ARG A 117 -20.90 -3.40 -1.83
C ARG A 117 -21.33 -3.47 -3.30
N THR A 118 -20.59 -2.81 -4.18
CA THR A 118 -20.78 -2.84 -5.65
C THR A 118 -19.60 -3.42 -6.40
N GLU A 119 -18.49 -3.69 -5.71
CA GLU A 119 -17.31 -4.32 -6.28
C GLU A 119 -17.63 -5.69 -6.88
N GLY A 120 -17.41 -5.84 -8.21
CA GLY A 120 -17.69 -7.05 -8.97
C GLY A 120 -19.12 -7.18 -9.51
N LEU A 121 -19.99 -6.19 -9.26
CA LEU A 121 -21.32 -6.14 -9.88
C LEU A 121 -21.22 -5.70 -11.35
N ASP A 122 -22.20 -6.11 -12.15
CA ASP A 122 -22.38 -5.60 -13.51
C ASP A 122 -22.98 -4.18 -13.53
N PHE A 123 -23.08 -3.58 -14.72
CA PHE A 123 -23.57 -2.22 -14.89
C PHE A 123 -24.99 -2.04 -14.32
N GLU A 124 -25.90 -2.96 -14.65
CA GLU A 124 -27.30 -2.89 -14.24
C GLU A 124 -27.45 -3.03 -12.72
N GLN A 125 -26.72 -3.96 -12.12
CA GLN A 125 -26.69 -4.15 -10.67
C GLN A 125 -26.10 -2.92 -9.95
N THR A 126 -25.03 -2.34 -10.49
CA THR A 126 -24.40 -1.14 -9.94
C THR A 126 -25.34 0.07 -10.04
N MET A 127 -25.98 0.27 -11.18
CA MET A 127 -26.97 1.33 -11.38
C MET A 127 -28.20 1.14 -10.50
N GLY A 128 -28.66 -0.11 -10.32
CA GLY A 128 -29.74 -0.45 -9.40
C GLY A 128 -29.39 -0.11 -7.95
N ALA A 129 -28.16 -0.36 -7.53
CA ALA A 129 -27.67 0.02 -6.20
C ALA A 129 -27.64 1.55 -6.03
N LEU A 130 -27.09 2.29 -7.01
CA LEU A 130 -27.08 3.75 -6.99
C LEU A 130 -28.49 4.34 -6.86
N ARG A 131 -29.43 3.91 -7.71
CA ARG A 131 -30.82 4.43 -7.71
C ARG A 131 -31.51 4.29 -6.37
N ARG A 132 -31.32 3.16 -5.67
CA ARG A 132 -31.88 2.93 -4.33
C ARG A 132 -31.45 3.97 -3.30
N PHE A 133 -30.27 4.56 -3.45
CA PHE A 133 -29.77 5.62 -2.58
C PHE A 133 -30.09 7.03 -3.11
N LEU A 134 -30.25 7.21 -4.42
CA LEU A 134 -30.66 8.49 -5.00
C LEU A 134 -32.14 8.81 -4.73
N GLU A 135 -33.00 7.79 -4.64
CA GLU A 135 -34.44 7.95 -4.41
C GLU A 135 -34.82 8.19 -2.94
N THR A 136 -33.84 8.25 -2.02
CA THR A 136 -34.09 8.34 -0.57
C THR A 136 -34.40 9.75 -0.08
N GLY A 137 -34.08 10.77 -0.88
CA GLY A 137 -34.15 12.18 -0.48
C GLY A 137 -33.04 12.61 0.50
N ALA A 138 -32.01 11.77 0.72
CA ALA A 138 -30.86 12.15 1.54
C ALA A 138 -30.02 13.24 0.84
N PRO A 139 -29.30 14.09 1.61
CA PRO A 139 -28.57 15.24 1.06
C PRO A 139 -27.26 14.86 0.35
N ALA A 140 -26.73 13.66 0.57
CA ALA A 140 -25.47 13.20 0.02
C ALA A 140 -25.45 11.68 -0.13
N ILE A 141 -24.56 11.18 -0.98
CA ILE A 141 -24.19 9.76 -1.09
C ILE A 141 -22.68 9.61 -0.91
N THR A 142 -22.28 8.63 -0.11
CA THR A 142 -20.88 8.28 0.08
C THR A 142 -20.48 7.20 -0.90
N LEU A 143 -19.40 7.42 -1.65
CA LEU A 143 -18.76 6.39 -2.47
C LEU A 143 -17.40 6.01 -1.87
N VAL A 144 -17.07 4.71 -1.93
CA VAL A 144 -15.71 4.19 -1.73
C VAL A 144 -15.23 3.68 -3.07
N LEU A 145 -14.18 4.30 -3.57
CA LEU A 145 -13.59 4.07 -4.86
C LEU A 145 -12.26 3.34 -4.70
N LYS A 146 -11.94 2.43 -5.63
CA LYS A 146 -10.60 1.88 -5.80
C LYS A 146 -9.98 2.40 -7.08
N ARG A 147 -8.73 2.82 -6.98
CA ARG A 147 -7.94 3.37 -8.09
C ARG A 147 -6.69 2.57 -8.30
N LEU A 148 -6.39 2.24 -9.55
CA LEU A 148 -5.10 1.69 -9.92
C LEU A 148 -4.07 2.83 -10.03
N VAL A 149 -3.04 2.81 -9.19
CA VAL A 149 -2.02 3.86 -9.12
C VAL A 149 -0.65 3.26 -9.39
N PHE A 150 0.12 3.94 -10.25
CA PHE A 150 1.50 3.54 -10.52
C PHE A 150 2.37 3.74 -9.27
N ARG A 151 3.19 2.74 -8.96
CA ARG A 151 4.04 2.74 -7.78
C ARG A 151 5.36 3.42 -8.11
N ALA A 152 5.68 4.52 -7.43
CA ALA A 152 6.97 5.16 -7.54
C ALA A 152 8.11 4.19 -7.18
N SER A 153 9.23 4.29 -7.88
CA SER A 153 10.44 3.56 -7.52
C SER A 153 11.24 4.36 -6.51
N LEU A 154 11.72 3.71 -5.45
CA LEU A 154 12.59 4.25 -4.43
C LEU A 154 13.95 3.55 -4.47
N ASP A 155 15.02 4.31 -4.28
CA ASP A 155 16.36 3.76 -4.11
C ASP A 155 16.58 3.43 -2.64
N VAL A 156 16.60 2.14 -2.31
CA VAL A 156 16.81 1.68 -0.93
C VAL A 156 18.25 1.24 -0.77
N SER A 157 19.03 2.06 -0.06
CA SER A 157 20.42 1.77 0.29
C SER A 157 20.47 0.98 1.60
N LEU A 158 21.15 -0.15 1.55
CA LEU A 158 21.27 -1.10 2.65
C LEU A 158 22.75 -1.24 2.99
N SER A 159 23.06 -1.14 4.27
CA SER A 159 24.40 -1.35 4.80
C SER A 159 24.39 -2.41 5.89
N TYR A 160 25.44 -3.22 5.91
CA TYR A 160 25.69 -4.18 6.98
C TYR A 160 27.14 -4.07 7.43
N THR A 161 27.33 -4.13 8.74
CA THR A 161 28.65 -4.13 9.37
C THR A 161 28.69 -5.31 10.33
N PRO A 162 29.54 -6.33 10.08
CA PRO A 162 29.67 -7.46 10.98
C PRO A 162 30.26 -7.01 12.33
N GLY A 163 29.89 -7.73 13.40
CA GLY A 163 30.59 -7.61 14.67
C GLY A 163 31.97 -8.29 14.65
N PRO A 164 32.81 -8.10 15.69
CA PRO A 164 34.15 -8.71 15.75
C PRO A 164 34.14 -10.24 15.60
N ASP A 165 33.18 -10.92 16.23
CA ASP A 165 33.05 -12.37 16.14
C ASP A 165 32.63 -12.83 14.73
N GLU A 166 31.73 -12.09 14.08
CA GLU A 166 31.28 -12.38 12.71
C GLU A 166 32.39 -12.13 11.68
N GLU A 167 33.21 -11.11 11.89
CA GLU A 167 34.38 -10.82 11.05
C GLU A 167 35.42 -11.94 11.14
N SER A 168 35.64 -12.51 12.33
CA SER A 168 36.49 -13.69 12.53
C SER A 168 35.97 -14.94 11.81
N GLN A 169 34.66 -15.02 11.58
CA GLN A 169 33.99 -16.08 10.80
C GLN A 169 33.95 -15.77 9.29
N GLY A 170 34.62 -14.70 8.85
CA GLY A 170 34.76 -14.34 7.43
C GLY A 170 33.60 -13.52 6.85
N ARG A 171 32.63 -13.05 7.67
CA ARG A 171 31.63 -12.09 7.19
C ARG A 171 32.29 -10.74 6.94
N LYS A 172 31.91 -10.08 5.84
CA LYS A 172 32.45 -8.77 5.44
C LYS A 172 31.36 -7.72 5.46
N ALA A 173 31.76 -6.49 5.79
CA ALA A 173 30.89 -5.33 5.61
C ALA A 173 30.52 -5.18 4.13
N TRP A 174 29.29 -4.75 3.88
CA TRP A 174 28.80 -4.52 2.53
C TRP A 174 27.77 -3.40 2.52
N THR A 175 27.65 -2.77 1.36
CA THR A 175 26.61 -1.79 1.05
C THR A 175 26.05 -2.12 -0.32
N GLN A 176 24.74 -2.11 -0.45
CA GLN A 176 24.04 -2.34 -1.71
C GLN A 176 22.83 -1.42 -1.80
N THR A 177 22.58 -0.88 -2.99
CA THR A 177 21.33 -0.15 -3.28
C THR A 177 20.45 -1.02 -4.17
N LEU A 178 19.19 -1.14 -3.81
CA LEU A 178 18.18 -1.89 -4.56
C LEU A 178 16.98 -0.97 -4.84
N PRO A 179 16.44 -0.99 -6.08
CA PRO A 179 15.17 -0.34 -6.34
C PRO A 179 14.05 -1.11 -5.65
N MET A 180 13.18 -0.39 -4.94
CA MET A 180 11.96 -0.94 -4.33
C MET A 180 10.77 -0.08 -4.73
N LEU A 181 9.66 -0.73 -5.07
CA LEU A 181 8.44 -0.02 -5.41
C LEU A 181 7.72 0.46 -4.14
N ALA A 182 7.14 1.65 -4.17
CA ALA A 182 6.30 2.19 -3.12
C ALA A 182 5.23 1.19 -2.66
N GLY A 183 4.97 1.09 -1.36
CA GLY A 183 4.09 0.07 -0.78
C GLY A 183 4.76 -1.30 -0.53
N SER A 184 6.02 -1.51 -0.91
CA SER A 184 6.72 -2.79 -0.65
C SER A 184 7.10 -2.94 0.83
N GLN A 185 6.94 -4.16 1.36
CA GLN A 185 7.39 -4.50 2.72
C GLN A 185 8.88 -4.83 2.73
N LEU A 186 9.68 -4.08 3.49
CA LEU A 186 11.15 -4.16 3.48
C LEU A 186 11.66 -5.58 3.70
N ARG A 187 11.16 -6.30 4.72
CA ARG A 187 11.59 -7.69 4.98
C ARG A 187 11.39 -8.60 3.77
N LYS A 188 10.24 -8.51 3.08
CA LYS A 188 9.96 -9.37 1.93
C LYS A 188 10.92 -9.08 0.80
N GLU A 189 11.23 -7.81 0.55
CA GLU A 189 12.20 -7.42 -0.48
C GLU A 189 13.62 -7.87 -0.14
N LEU A 190 14.04 -7.75 1.12
CA LEU A 190 15.34 -8.28 1.57
C LEU A 190 15.44 -9.79 1.33
N LEU A 191 14.41 -10.55 1.70
CA LEU A 191 14.38 -12.00 1.49
C LEU A 191 14.37 -12.38 0.00
N ARG A 192 13.62 -11.65 -0.84
CA ARG A 192 13.59 -11.85 -2.30
C ARG A 192 14.96 -11.57 -2.94
N ALA A 193 15.67 -10.56 -2.45
CA ALA A 193 17.01 -10.23 -2.89
C ALA A 193 18.09 -11.19 -2.34
N GLY A 194 17.71 -12.17 -1.51
CA GLY A 194 18.66 -13.09 -0.87
C GLY A 194 19.53 -12.43 0.19
N LEU A 195 19.12 -11.27 0.73
CA LEU A 195 19.88 -10.53 1.72
C LEU A 195 19.57 -11.01 3.15
N PRO A 196 20.56 -10.99 4.06
CA PRO A 196 20.37 -11.42 5.44
C PRO A 196 19.48 -10.41 6.19
N VAL A 197 18.36 -10.91 6.74
CA VAL A 197 17.45 -10.13 7.60
C VAL A 197 17.67 -10.43 9.08
N TYR A 198 18.10 -11.65 9.38
CA TYR A 198 18.17 -12.19 10.73
C TYR A 198 19.61 -12.45 11.14
N SER A 199 19.90 -12.18 12.40
CA SER A 199 21.10 -12.66 13.08
C SER A 199 20.74 -13.84 13.99
N GLN A 200 21.55 -14.89 13.96
CA GLN A 200 21.37 -16.09 14.80
C GLN A 200 21.58 -15.78 16.29
N ASP A 201 22.28 -14.68 16.60
CA ASP A 201 22.62 -14.25 17.96
C ASP A 201 21.59 -13.28 18.55
N THR A 202 20.50 -13.01 17.83
CA THR A 202 19.46 -12.11 18.31
C THR A 202 18.39 -12.89 19.10
N LEU A 203 18.27 -12.58 20.39
CA LEU A 203 17.18 -13.09 21.22
C LEU A 203 15.85 -12.48 20.81
N ARG A 204 14.80 -13.28 20.88
CA ARG A 204 13.45 -12.80 20.64
C ARG A 204 12.97 -11.88 21.76
N PHE A 205 12.18 -10.88 21.41
CA PHE A 205 11.48 -10.00 22.33
C PHE A 205 10.44 -10.73 23.17
N ASP A 206 9.61 -11.51 22.48
CA ASP A 206 8.40 -12.17 22.96
C ASP A 206 8.72 -13.47 23.70
N GLN A 207 9.84 -14.12 23.34
CA GLN A 207 10.33 -15.34 23.98
C GLN A 207 11.84 -15.25 24.23
N PRO A 208 12.30 -14.56 25.29
CA PRO A 208 13.71 -14.21 25.50
C PRO A 208 14.69 -15.38 25.63
N TYR A 209 14.20 -16.60 25.87
CA TYR A 209 15.00 -17.82 26.02
C TYR A 209 15.02 -18.68 24.75
N VAL A 210 14.37 -18.23 23.68
CA VAL A 210 14.23 -18.97 22.42
C VAL A 210 14.89 -18.17 21.29
N THR A 211 15.73 -18.84 20.50
CA THR A 211 16.30 -18.28 19.27
C THR A 211 15.33 -18.46 18.09
N GLY A 212 15.43 -17.62 17.07
CA GLY A 212 14.62 -17.74 15.85
C GLY A 212 13.80 -16.47 15.53
N ASN A 213 12.76 -16.61 14.70
CA ASN A 213 11.95 -15.48 14.24
C ASN A 213 10.46 -15.84 14.18
N CYS A 214 9.60 -14.82 14.15
CA CYS A 214 8.14 -14.96 14.08
C CYS A 214 7.57 -15.00 12.64
N GLY A 215 8.41 -15.24 11.62
CA GLY A 215 7.94 -15.26 10.22
C GLY A 215 7.45 -13.91 9.66
N GLY A 216 7.40 -12.84 10.46
CA GLY A 216 6.93 -11.52 10.05
C GLY A 216 5.74 -10.97 10.84
N GLU A 217 5.27 -11.65 11.90
CA GLU A 217 4.20 -11.16 12.80
C GLU A 217 4.55 -9.86 13.54
N GLY A 218 5.83 -9.48 13.53
CA GLY A 218 6.33 -8.23 14.08
C GLY A 218 6.49 -8.20 15.60
N ILE A 219 6.24 -9.29 16.30
CA ILE A 219 6.34 -9.30 17.77
C ILE A 219 7.74 -9.64 18.28
N CYS A 220 8.55 -10.37 17.50
CA CYS A 220 9.78 -10.98 18.03
C CYS A 220 11.02 -10.06 18.07
N GLY A 221 11.02 -8.92 17.41
CA GLY A 221 12.17 -8.00 17.44
C GLY A 221 13.48 -8.51 16.79
N THR A 222 13.46 -9.57 15.98
CA THR A 222 14.70 -10.14 15.41
C THR A 222 15.06 -9.64 14.00
N CYS A 223 14.17 -8.86 13.38
CA CYS A 223 14.36 -8.28 12.04
C CYS A 223 14.60 -6.76 12.09
N LEU A 224 15.32 -6.31 13.12
CA LEU A 224 15.62 -4.92 13.38
C LEU A 224 16.47 -4.30 12.27
N VAL A 225 16.12 -3.07 11.91
CA VAL A 225 16.87 -2.20 11.01
C VAL A 225 16.95 -0.82 11.63
N GLN A 226 18.05 -0.12 11.41
CA GLN A 226 18.19 1.28 11.78
C GLN A 226 17.96 2.14 10.55
N VAL A 227 17.03 3.10 10.67
CA VAL A 227 16.80 4.13 9.65
C VAL A 227 17.89 5.18 9.78
N LEU A 228 18.69 5.36 8.73
CA LEU A 228 19.74 6.37 8.65
C LEU A 228 19.24 7.65 7.97
N GLU A 229 18.42 7.51 6.94
CA GLU A 229 17.86 8.60 6.12
C GLU A 229 16.52 8.15 5.50
N GLY A 230 15.62 9.09 5.19
CA GLY A 230 14.38 8.82 4.46
C GLY A 230 13.22 8.29 5.33
N LYS A 231 13.12 8.71 6.59
CA LYS A 231 12.09 8.23 7.53
C LYS A 231 10.69 8.66 7.09
N GLU A 232 10.56 9.84 6.52
CA GLU A 232 9.35 10.44 5.97
C GLU A 232 8.77 9.66 4.79
N LEU A 233 9.59 8.83 4.12
CA LEU A 233 9.15 7.96 3.04
C LEU A 233 8.60 6.62 3.55
N LEU A 234 8.59 6.38 4.87
CA LEU A 234 8.14 5.14 5.49
C LEU A 234 6.77 5.31 6.15
N ASN A 235 6.06 4.21 6.34
CA ASN A 235 4.85 4.20 7.15
C ASN A 235 5.15 4.57 8.61
N GLU A 236 4.15 5.09 9.30
CA GLU A 236 4.23 5.35 10.73
C GLU A 236 4.47 4.06 11.54
N LYS A 237 4.96 4.25 12.76
CA LYS A 237 5.30 3.17 13.67
C LYS A 237 4.09 2.84 14.52
N ASP A 238 3.65 1.58 14.50
CA ASP A 238 2.55 1.13 15.36
C ASP A 238 2.99 0.95 16.82
N GLU A 239 2.01 0.84 17.74
CA GLU A 239 2.26 0.74 19.17
C GLU A 239 3.07 -0.52 19.55
N VAL A 240 2.85 -1.63 18.85
CA VAL A 240 3.55 -2.90 19.07
C VAL A 240 5.03 -2.74 18.70
N GLU A 241 5.30 -2.16 17.53
CA GLU A 241 6.65 -1.84 17.07
C GLU A 241 7.35 -0.86 18.02
N ALA A 242 6.61 0.13 18.55
CA ALA A 242 7.10 1.08 19.55
C ALA A 242 7.52 0.36 20.83
N MET A 243 6.67 -0.52 21.37
CA MET A 243 6.98 -1.31 22.55
C MET A 243 8.24 -2.16 22.36
N VAL A 244 8.33 -2.87 21.22
CA VAL A 244 9.49 -3.69 20.86
C VAL A 244 10.72 -2.78 20.87
N THR A 245 10.82 -1.82 19.95
CA THR A 245 12.04 -0.99 19.81
C THR A 245 12.43 -0.17 21.04
N ARG A 246 11.48 0.22 21.91
CA ARG A 246 11.77 0.90 23.19
C ARG A 246 12.73 0.09 24.07
N LYS A 247 12.60 -1.24 24.08
CA LYS A 247 13.51 -2.12 24.86
C LYS A 247 14.97 -2.00 24.43
N TRP A 248 15.23 -1.68 23.17
CA TRP A 248 16.59 -1.50 22.64
C TRP A 248 17.08 -0.06 22.69
N GLY A 249 16.25 0.90 23.13
CA GLY A 249 16.68 2.27 23.41
C GLY A 249 17.00 3.14 22.19
N ALA A 250 16.60 2.73 20.97
CA ALA A 250 16.93 3.44 19.75
C ALA A 250 15.68 3.92 18.99
N ALA A 251 15.48 5.24 18.97
CA ALA A 251 14.29 5.87 18.39
C ALA A 251 14.20 5.72 16.85
N ASN A 252 15.33 5.57 16.16
CA ASN A 252 15.36 5.37 14.71
C ASN A 252 15.39 3.90 14.28
N TRP A 253 15.16 2.96 15.20
CA TRP A 253 15.05 1.55 14.85
C TRP A 253 13.62 1.20 14.45
N ARG A 254 13.53 0.33 13.45
CA ARG A 254 12.28 -0.22 12.93
C ARG A 254 12.39 -1.73 12.80
N LEU A 255 11.24 -2.39 12.69
CA LEU A 255 11.15 -3.80 12.31
C LEU A 255 10.95 -3.88 10.80
N SER A 256 11.89 -4.46 10.07
CA SER A 256 11.78 -4.56 8.61
C SER A 256 10.51 -5.27 8.14
N CYS A 257 9.89 -6.13 8.96
CA CYS A 257 8.61 -6.76 8.65
C CYS A 257 7.39 -5.83 8.77
N ARG A 258 7.53 -4.69 9.46
CA ARG A 258 6.50 -3.65 9.59
C ARG A 258 6.79 -2.39 8.76
N VAL A 259 8.00 -2.28 8.21
CA VAL A 259 8.37 -1.18 7.32
C VAL A 259 7.76 -1.41 5.94
N ILE A 260 6.96 -0.45 5.53
CA ILE A 260 6.50 -0.22 4.17
C ILE A 260 7.28 0.97 3.61
N VAL A 261 8.02 0.76 2.53
CA VAL A 261 8.77 1.82 1.84
C VAL A 261 7.86 2.57 0.88
N GLY A 262 8.03 3.89 0.74
CA GLY A 262 7.21 4.74 -0.12
C GLY A 262 5.74 4.76 0.29
N ALA A 263 5.44 4.93 1.58
CA ALA A 263 4.07 4.88 2.10
C ALA A 263 3.13 5.93 1.47
N THR A 264 3.67 7.08 1.06
CA THR A 264 2.96 8.16 0.36
C THR A 264 3.13 8.10 -1.16
N ASN A 265 3.62 6.98 -1.69
CA ASN A 265 3.90 6.78 -3.11
C ASN A 265 4.81 7.86 -3.74
N THR A 266 5.71 8.42 -2.94
CA THR A 266 6.67 9.46 -3.36
C THR A 266 8.01 8.80 -3.71
N PRO A 267 8.65 9.15 -4.84
CA PRO A 267 9.99 8.66 -5.15
C PRO A 267 11.00 9.26 -4.18
N GLY A 268 12.14 8.59 -4.01
CA GLY A 268 13.22 9.09 -3.16
C GLY A 268 14.20 8.01 -2.77
N THR A 269 15.09 8.35 -1.85
CA THR A 269 16.13 7.46 -1.35
C THR A 269 15.93 7.21 0.14
N VAL A 270 15.99 5.94 0.54
CA VAL A 270 15.95 5.55 1.96
C VAL A 270 17.21 4.78 2.29
N ARG A 271 17.82 5.06 3.45
CA ARG A 271 19.01 4.33 3.90
C ARG A 271 18.76 3.56 5.18
N PHE A 272 19.10 2.29 5.17
CA PHE A 272 19.05 1.41 6.33
C PHE A 272 20.42 0.84 6.68
N LYS A 273 20.64 0.65 7.98
CA LYS A 273 21.62 -0.28 8.51
C LYS A 273 20.91 -1.54 8.99
N LEU A 274 21.27 -2.68 8.42
CA LEU A 274 20.72 -3.98 8.79
C LEU A 274 21.36 -4.49 10.08
N MET A 275 20.56 -5.20 10.89
CA MET A 275 20.99 -5.81 12.15
C MET A 275 21.79 -4.82 13.02
N PRO A 276 21.22 -3.65 13.39
CA PRO A 276 21.93 -2.62 14.12
C PRO A 276 22.25 -3.01 15.57
N GLN A 277 21.62 -4.07 16.09
CA GLN A 277 21.92 -4.61 17.40
C GLN A 277 23.34 -5.17 17.45
N ALA A 278 24.07 -4.86 18.52
CA ALA A 278 25.30 -5.60 18.82
C ALA A 278 24.97 -7.09 19.00
N PRO A 279 25.86 -8.02 18.62
CA PRO A 279 25.70 -9.42 18.99
C PRO A 279 25.51 -9.48 20.50
N PHE A 280 24.49 -10.22 20.96
CA PHE A 280 24.28 -10.41 22.39
C PHE A 280 25.51 -11.15 22.91
N THR A 281 26.44 -10.44 23.54
CA THR A 281 27.48 -11.10 24.31
C THR A 281 26.73 -11.78 25.45
N LYS A 282 26.56 -13.10 25.36
CA LYS A 282 26.21 -13.89 26.54
C LYS A 282 27.23 -13.47 27.58
N LYS A 283 26.83 -12.73 28.62
CA LYS A 283 27.63 -12.65 29.83
C LYS A 283 27.89 -14.10 30.18
N LYS A 284 29.13 -14.57 30.01
CA LYS A 284 29.54 -15.86 30.53
C LYS A 284 29.13 -15.84 32.01
N PRO A 285 28.44 -16.89 32.50
CA PRO A 285 28.16 -17.00 33.93
C PRO A 285 29.47 -16.93 34.73
#